data_AF-A0AAW9SJD7-F1
#
_entry.id   AF-A0AAW9SJD7-F1
#
_cell.length_a   1.000
_cell.length_b   1.000
_cell.length_c   1.000
_cell.angle_alpha   90.00
_cell.angle_beta   90.00
_cell.angle_gamma   90.00
#
_symmetry.space_group_name_H-M   'P 1'
#
loop_
_entity.id
_entity.type
_entity.pdbx_description
1 polymer ?
#
loop_
_entity_poly.entity_id
_entity_poly.type
_entity_poly.pdbx_seq_one_letter_code
_entity_poly.pdbx_strand_id
1 'polypeptide(L)' 'MATETRVTEWQECKDGPRYPGLSHGGYTHYRIWQQFDGLRWFQRHEWSRADGSSEMGNWINGIRNWVSSATPAPAEQAA' A
#
# COMPACT_ATOMS: atom_id res chain seq x y z
N MET A 1 -21.01 4.43 10.08
CA MET A 1 -20.94 4.02 8.66
C MET A 1 -19.94 2.88 8.56
N ALA A 2 -20.09 1.97 7.60
CA ALA A 2 -19.11 0.91 7.41
C ALA A 2 -17.84 1.49 6.80
N THR A 3 -16.68 1.11 7.33
CA THR A 3 -15.38 1.50 6.81
C THR A 3 -15.12 0.79 5.49
N GLU A 4 -14.95 1.52 4.40
CA GLU A 4 -14.58 0.96 3.10
C GLU A 4 -13.05 0.95 2.99
N THR A 5 -12.48 -0.18 2.57
CA THR A 5 -11.04 -0.31 2.32
C THR A 5 -10.80 -0.74 0.89
N ARG A 6 -9.90 -0.05 0.19
CA ARG A 6 -9.44 -0.38 -1.16
C ARG A 6 -7.94 -0.49 -1.20
N VAL A 7 -7.42 -1.22 -2.17
CA VAL A 7 -6.00 -1.44 -2.36
C VAL A 7 -5.64 -1.30 -3.83
N THR A 8 -4.50 -0.66 -4.11
CA THR A 8 -3.97 -0.60 -5.48
C THR A 8 -3.30 -1.92 -5.84
N GLU A 9 -3.09 -2.14 -7.14
CA GLU A 9 -2.15 -3.18 -7.58
C GLU A 9 -0.73 -2.87 -7.08
N TRP A 10 0.09 -3.92 -7.03
CA TRP A 10 1.53 -3.79 -6.80
C TRP A 10 2.17 -2.97 -7.92
N GLN A 11 2.99 -2.01 -7.54
CA GLN A 11 3.76 -1.15 -8.41
C GLN A 11 5.25 -1.39 -8.15
N GLU A 12 6.03 -1.53 -9.22
CA GLU A 12 7.49 -1.64 -9.12
C GLU A 12 8.08 -0.33 -8.60
N CYS A 13 9.07 -0.43 -7.71
CA CYS A 13 9.82 0.72 -7.24
C CYS A 13 10.77 1.23 -8.34
N LYS A 14 10.33 2.20 -9.16
CA LYS A 14 11.09 2.67 -10.35
C LYS A 14 12.33 3.53 -10.05
N ASP A 15 12.36 4.27 -8.93
CA ASP A 15 13.29 5.39 -8.74
C ASP A 15 14.30 5.25 -7.58
N GLY A 16 14.41 4.10 -6.93
CA GLY A 16 15.36 3.94 -5.82
C GLY A 16 16.76 3.48 -6.26
N PRO A 17 17.80 3.85 -5.51
CA PRO A 17 19.17 3.43 -5.79
C PRO A 17 19.28 1.90 -5.77
N ARG A 18 19.80 1.33 -6.87
CA ARG A 18 20.27 -0.05 -6.92
C ARG A 18 21.54 -0.16 -6.08
N TYR A 19 21.44 -0.65 -4.85
CA TYR A 19 22.64 -1.08 -4.12
C TYR A 19 23.03 -2.49 -4.60
N PRO A 20 24.33 -2.78 -4.83
CA PRO A 20 24.78 -4.14 -5.08
C PRO A 20 24.40 -5.02 -3.88
N GLY A 21 23.42 -5.92 -4.06
CA GLY A 21 22.89 -6.80 -3.02
C GLY A 21 21.57 -6.37 -2.38
N LEU A 22 21.10 -5.12 -2.55
CA LEU A 22 19.84 -4.63 -1.98
C LEU A 22 19.21 -3.53 -2.85
N SER A 23 18.41 -3.91 -3.84
CA SER A 23 17.54 -2.94 -4.55
C SER A 23 16.65 -2.23 -3.51
N HIS A 24 16.79 -0.91 -3.35
CA HIS A 24 15.88 -0.04 -2.58
C HIS A 24 15.66 -0.43 -1.11
N GLY A 25 16.74 -0.73 -0.37
CA GLY A 25 16.62 -1.23 1.00
C GLY A 25 16.05 -2.66 1.10
N GLY A 26 15.96 -3.35 -0.04
CA GLY A 26 15.39 -4.69 -0.20
C GLY A 26 13.99 -4.68 -0.82
N TYR A 27 13.32 -3.53 -0.94
CA TYR A 27 11.94 -3.45 -1.44
C TYR A 27 11.87 -3.41 -2.96
N THR A 28 11.12 -4.32 -3.56
CA THR A 28 10.96 -4.44 -5.02
C THR A 28 9.67 -3.81 -5.51
N HIS A 29 8.61 -3.90 -4.71
CA HIS A 29 7.29 -3.41 -5.06
C HIS A 29 6.62 -2.74 -3.87
N TYR A 30 5.63 -1.91 -4.16
CA TYR A 30 4.75 -1.32 -3.17
C TYR A 30 3.31 -1.31 -3.66
N ARG A 31 2.35 -1.31 -2.74
CA ARG A 31 0.96 -0.96 -3.03
C ARG A 31 0.39 -0.10 -1.92
N ILE A 32 -0.65 0.66 -2.25
CA ILE A 32 -1.28 1.58 -1.33
C ILE A 32 -2.63 1.01 -0.92
N TRP A 33 -2.82 0.93 0.39
CA TRP A 33 -4.11 0.69 1.00
C TRP A 33 -4.74 2.04 1.31
N GLN A 34 -5.99 2.21 0.92
CA GLN A 34 -6.79 3.38 1.22
C GLN A 34 -8.01 2.97 2.04
N GLN A 35 -8.42 3.82 2.95
CA GLN A 35 -9.57 3.59 3.80
C GLN A 35 -10.39 4.87 3.94
N PHE A 36 -11.71 4.72 3.92
CA PHE A 36 -12.66 5.81 4.17
C PHE A 36 -13.66 5.38 5.24
N ASP A 37 -13.72 6.13 6.35
CA ASP A 37 -14.59 5.84 7.50
C ASP A 37 -15.98 6.53 7.41
N GLY A 38 -16.24 7.25 6.32
CA GLY A 38 -17.43 8.09 6.16
C GLY A 38 -17.18 9.59 6.39
N LEU A 39 -16.03 9.96 6.95
CA LEU A 39 -15.64 11.35 7.22
C LEU A 39 -14.22 11.67 6.76
N ARG A 40 -13.27 10.76 7.00
CA ARG A 40 -11.84 10.94 6.81
C ARG A 40 -11.27 9.86 5.90
N TRP A 41 -10.23 10.27 5.20
CA TRP A 41 -9.46 9.42 4.31
C TRP A 41 -8.17 9.03 5.02
N PHE A 42 -7.82 7.76 4.92
CA PHE A 42 -6.58 7.20 5.43
C PHE A 42 -5.87 6.42 4.33
N GLN A 43 -4.56 6.33 4.45
CA GLN A 43 -3.76 5.46 3.61
C GLN A 43 -2.65 4.78 4.41
N ARG A 44 -2.18 3.61 3.95
CA ARG A 44 -0.94 2.98 4.40
C ARG A 44 -0.24 2.33 3.23
N HIS A 45 1.06 2.12 3.37
CA HIS A 45 1.86 1.44 2.36
C HIS A 45 2.09 -0.01 2.76
N GLU A 46 2.00 -0.90 1.79
CA GLU A 46 2.54 -2.24 1.89
C GLU A 46 3.73 -2.34 0.93
N TRP A 47 4.84 -2.85 1.43
CA TRP A 47 6.07 -3.01 0.68
C TRP A 47 6.37 -4.50 0.55
N SER A 48 6.83 -4.92 -0.62
CA SER A 48 7.30 -6.28 -0.87
C SER A 48 8.79 -6.27 -1.11
N ARG A 49 9.50 -7.28 -0.60
CA ARG A 49 10.94 -7.47 -0.73
C ARG A 49 11.28 -8.54 -1.76
N ALA A 50 12.54 -8.57 -2.19
CA ALA A 50 13.02 -9.53 -3.18
C ALA A 50 12.94 -10.99 -2.71
N ASP A 51 12.97 -11.23 -1.39
CA ASP A 51 12.81 -12.54 -0.77
C ASP A 51 11.33 -13.00 -0.66
N GLY A 52 10.39 -12.18 -1.14
CA GLY A 52 8.95 -12.45 -1.09
C GLY A 52 8.28 -12.04 0.23
N SER A 53 9.03 -11.55 1.22
CA SER A 53 8.43 -11.01 2.44
C SER A 53 7.74 -9.66 2.16
N SER A 54 6.68 -9.37 2.91
CA SER A 54 6.03 -8.07 2.86
C SER A 54 5.98 -7.39 4.23
N GLU A 55 5.95 -6.07 4.20
CA GLU A 55 5.91 -5.21 5.37
C GLU A 55 4.78 -4.20 5.21
N MET A 56 3.93 -4.09 6.23
CA MET A 56 2.80 -3.16 6.26
C MET A 56 3.13 -1.98 7.16
N GLY A 57 3.02 -0.77 6.62
CA GLY A 57 3.13 0.46 7.39
C GLY A 57 1.88 0.81 8.20
N ASN A 58 2.01 1.82 9.05
CA ASN A 58 0.88 2.37 9.81
C ASN A 58 -0.06 3.18 8.92
N TRP A 59 -1.33 3.27 9.34
CA TRP A 59 -2.30 4.19 8.75
C TRP A 59 -1.92 5.65 9.04
N ILE A 60 -1.96 6.47 8.00
CA ILE A 60 -1.76 7.90 8.04
C ILE A 60 -2.94 8.61 7.37
N ASN A 61 -3.06 9.92 7.57
CA ASN A 61 -4.03 10.72 6.82
C ASN A 61 -3.77 10.55 5.31
N GLY A 62 -4.83 10.17 4.59
CA GLY A 62 -4.80 9.97 3.15
C GLY A 62 -5.29 11.18 2.39
N ILE A 63 -5.08 11.15 1.07
CA ILE A 63 -5.66 12.11 0.14
C ILE A 63 -7.13 11.74 -0.09
N ARG A 64 -7.96 12.76 -0.34
CA ARG A 64 -9.37 12.54 -0.68
C ARG A 64 -9.51 11.79 -2.01
N ASN A 65 -10.55 10.96 -2.08
CA ASN A 65 -10.90 10.09 -3.20
C ASN A 65 -10.02 8.85 -3.36
N TRP A 66 -10.62 7.81 -3.93
CA TRP A 66 -9.92 6.60 -4.31
C TRP A 66 -8.94 6.89 -5.45
N VAL A 67 -7.75 6.30 -5.36
CA VAL A 67 -6.85 6.20 -6.51
C VAL A 67 -7.57 5.37 -7.59
N SER A 68 -7.41 5.78 -8.84
CA SER A 68 -8.16 5.19 -9.97
C SER A 68 -7.94 3.69 -10.14
N SER A 69 -6.78 3.17 -9.75
CA SER A 69 -6.44 1.74 -9.77
C SER A 69 -6.81 0.99 -8.48
N ALA A 70 -7.40 1.65 -7.48
CA ALA A 70 -7.73 1.03 -6.20
C ALA A 70 -9.01 0.18 -6.31
N THR A 71 -8.89 -1.10 -5.99
CA THR A 71 -9.99 -2.07 -5.99
C THR A 71 -10.38 -2.45 -4.56
N PRO A 72 -11.61 -2.93 -4.31
CA PRO A 72 -12.02 -3.37 -2.97
C PRO A 72 -11.02 -4.37 -2.37
N ALA A 73 -10.59 -4.10 -1.14
CA ALA A 73 -9.63 -4.97 -0.48
C ALA A 73 -10.25 -6.35 -0.17
N PRO A 74 -9.46 -7.45 -0.19
CA PRO A 74 -9.94 -8.77 0.21
C PRO A 74 -10.46 -8.76 1.66
N ALA A 75 -11.54 -9.49 1.92
CA ALA A 75 -12.25 -9.49 3.20
C ALA A 75 -11.39 -9.95 4.40
N GLU A 76 -10.25 -10.60 4.17
CA GLU A 76 -9.41 -11.20 5.20
C GLU A 76 -8.37 -10.24 5.82
N GLN A 77 -8.23 -9.02 5.31
CA GLN A 77 -7.12 -8.10 5.66
C GLN A 77 -7.59 -6.75 6.25
N ALA A 78 -8.88 -6.65 6.58
CA ALA A 78 -9.53 -5.44 7.10
C ALA A 78 -9.66 -5.44 8.65
N ALA A 79 -8.91 -6.29 9.35
CA ALA A 79 -8.88 -6.35 10.82
C ALA A 79 -7.85 -5.39 11.42
#